data_AF-A0ABD0QL99-F1
#
_entry.id   AF-A0ABD0QL99-F1
#
_cell.length_a   1.000
_cell.length_b   1.000
_cell.length_c   1.000
_cell.angle_alpha   90.00
_cell.angle_beta   90.00
_cell.angle_gamma   90.00
#
_symmetry.space_group_name_H-M   'P 1'
#
loop_
_entity.id
_entity.type
_entity.pdbx_description
1 polymer ?
#
loop_
_entity_poly.entity_id
_entity_poly.type
_entity_poly.pdbx_seq_one_letter_code
_entity_poly.pdbx_strand_id
1 'polypeptide(L)'
;MSAITVIILMLYFVIETFVIQGRIWLTECTPIYVQYFVKFFIIGVTVLVVAVPEGLPLAVTISLAYSVKKMMKDNNLVRHLDACETMGNATAICSDKTGTLTTNRMTVVQIYIGDQHFRDIPRPDQINPKTLELISSAVAVNCAYTSKIMAADKEGGLPKQVGNKTECALLGLVLDLKQDYQAVREQIPEEKLYKVYTFNSVRKSMSTVIQMPDGSFRLYSKGASEILLK
;
A
#
# COMPACT_ATOMS: atom_id res chain seq x y z
N MET A 1 -25.22 36.88 21.65
CA MET A 1 -25.15 36.64 23.10
C MET A 1 -24.39 37.77 23.82
N SER A 2 -23.16 38.10 23.43
CA SER A 2 -22.38 39.23 23.98
C SER A 2 -23.01 40.62 23.78
N ALA A 3 -23.57 40.91 22.61
CA ALA A 3 -24.27 42.18 22.37
C ALA A 3 -25.50 42.34 23.29
N ILE A 4 -26.22 41.24 23.54
CA ILE A 4 -27.39 41.21 24.42
C ILE A 4 -26.96 41.49 25.88
N THR A 5 -25.85 40.92 26.34
CA THR A 5 -25.32 41.21 27.70
C THR A 5 -24.91 42.66 27.85
N VAL A 6 -24.30 43.28 26.83
CA VAL A 6 -23.98 44.72 26.87
C VAL A 6 -25.25 45.55 26.94
N ILE A 7 -26.24 45.26 26.10
CA ILE A 7 -27.52 45.99 26.06
C ILE A 7 -28.25 45.86 27.40
N ILE A 8 -28.29 44.66 28.00
CA ILE A 8 -28.93 44.44 29.30
C ILE A 8 -28.21 45.24 30.40
N LEU A 9 -26.88 45.20 30.45
CA LEU A 9 -26.11 45.94 31.46
C LEU A 9 -26.25 47.46 31.29
N MET A 10 -26.29 47.95 30.05
CA MET A 10 -26.55 49.37 29.75
C MET A 10 -27.96 49.79 30.17
N LEU A 11 -28.98 49.01 29.80
CA LEU A 11 -30.37 49.31 30.16
C LEU A 11 -30.59 49.25 31.67
N TYR A 12 -30.02 48.24 32.34
CA TYR A 12 -30.07 48.11 33.79
C TYR A 12 -29.47 49.36 34.47
N PHE A 13 -28.28 49.78 34.04
CA PHE A 13 -27.61 50.96 34.58
C PHE A 13 -28.42 52.25 34.38
N VAL A 14 -29.00 52.44 33.19
CA VAL A 14 -29.82 53.63 32.87
C VAL A 14 -31.10 53.66 33.72
N ILE A 15 -31.79 52.53 33.84
CA ILE A 15 -33.02 52.42 34.63
C ILE A 15 -32.74 52.65 36.12
N GLU A 16 -31.72 52.01 36.67
CA GLU A 16 -31.40 52.14 38.10
C GLU A 16 -30.97 53.58 38.44
N THR A 17 -30.11 54.19 37.63
CA THR A 17 -29.51 55.49 37.93
C THR A 17 -30.48 56.66 37.69
N PHE A 18 -31.25 56.63 36.60
CA PHE A 18 -32.09 57.77 36.18
C PHE A 18 -33.56 57.61 36.54
N VAL A 19 -34.10 56.39 36.58
CA VAL A 19 -35.53 56.16 36.87
C VAL A 19 -35.74 55.86 38.35
N ILE A 20 -34.92 54.99 38.96
CA ILE A 20 -35.11 54.55 40.36
C ILE A 20 -34.44 55.53 41.33
N GLN A 21 -33.16 55.87 41.11
CA GLN A 21 -32.42 56.77 42.00
C GLN A 21 -32.69 58.26 41.75
N GLY A 22 -33.36 58.63 40.65
CA GLY A 22 -33.75 60.00 40.34
C GLY A 22 -32.60 60.99 40.18
N ARG A 23 -31.38 60.53 39.85
CA ARG A 23 -30.22 61.42 39.67
C ARG A 23 -30.34 62.20 38.36
N ILE A 24 -30.17 63.52 38.44
CA ILE A 24 -30.17 64.39 37.26
C ILE A 24 -28.82 64.25 36.56
N TRP A 25 -28.81 64.19 35.23
CA TRP A 25 -27.57 64.15 34.45
C TRP A 25 -26.78 65.45 34.62
N LEU A 26 -25.73 65.41 35.44
CA LEU A 26 -24.80 66.52 35.64
C LEU A 26 -23.61 66.37 34.68
N THR A 27 -23.24 67.45 34.00
CA THR A 27 -22.12 67.50 33.04
C THR A 27 -20.79 67.09 33.68
N GLU A 28 -20.60 67.39 34.98
CA GLU A 28 -19.41 67.00 35.77
C GLU A 28 -19.31 65.48 36.01
N CYS A 29 -20.42 64.75 36.01
CA CYS A 29 -20.46 63.30 36.25
C CYS A 29 -20.42 62.45 34.96
N THR A 30 -20.53 63.08 33.79
CA THR A 30 -20.39 62.46 32.46
C THR A 30 -19.21 61.49 32.32
N PRO A 31 -17.97 61.85 32.72
CA PRO A 31 -16.81 60.94 32.58
C PRO A 31 -16.96 59.65 33.40
N ILE A 32 -17.62 59.71 34.56
CA ILE A 32 -17.88 58.54 35.42
C ILE A 32 -18.87 57.60 34.73
N TYR A 33 -19.93 58.13 34.12
CA TYR A 33 -20.91 57.32 33.38
C TYR A 33 -20.29 56.67 32.15
N VAL A 34 -19.45 57.38 31.40
CA VAL A 34 -18.69 56.82 30.28
C VAL A 34 -17.79 55.66 30.74
N GLN A 35 -17.16 55.78 31.91
CA GLN A 35 -16.34 54.70 32.48
C GLN A 35 -17.17 53.43 32.76
N TYR A 36 -18.41 53.56 33.24
CA TYR A 36 -19.32 52.42 33.42
C TYR A 36 -19.72 51.78 32.09
N PHE A 37 -20.02 52.58 31.06
CA PHE A 37 -20.33 52.06 29.72
C PHE A 37 -19.14 51.31 29.11
N VAL A 38 -17.92 51.84 29.26
CA VAL A 38 -16.69 51.14 28.85
C VAL A 38 -16.53 49.83 29.62
N LYS A 39 -16.82 49.80 30.92
CA LYS A 39 -16.77 48.57 31.73
C LYS A 39 -17.79 47.52 31.24
N PHE A 40 -19.01 47.92 30.92
CA PHE A 40 -20.01 47.00 30.35
C PHE A 40 -19.61 46.48 28.97
N PHE A 41 -18.99 47.33 28.15
CA PHE A 41 -18.44 46.91 26.87
C PHE A 41 -17.30 45.90 27.05
N ILE A 42 -16.37 46.12 27.98
CA ILE A 42 -15.30 45.17 28.32
C ILE A 42 -15.89 43.83 28.75
N ILE A 43 -16.92 43.82 29.61
CA ILE A 43 -17.61 42.58 30.03
C ILE A 43 -18.25 41.86 28.82
N GLY A 44 -18.83 42.61 27.88
CA GLY A 44 -19.35 42.05 26.64
C GLY A 44 -18.28 41.36 25.79
N VAL A 45 -17.11 41.99 25.66
CA VAL A 45 -15.96 41.44 24.94
C VAL A 45 -15.42 40.19 25.65
N THR A 46 -15.29 40.20 26.98
CA THR A 46 -14.82 39.02 27.71
C THR A 46 -15.76 37.82 27.57
N VAL A 47 -17.08 38.03 27.60
CA VAL A 47 -18.08 36.98 27.33
C VAL A 47 -17.95 36.45 25.90
N LEU A 48 -17.70 37.32 24.91
CA LEU A 48 -17.51 36.90 23.51
C LEU A 48 -16.29 35.98 23.37
N VAL A 49 -15.15 36.36 23.93
CA VAL A 49 -13.89 35.58 23.84
C VAL A 49 -14.05 34.22 24.51
N VAL A 50 -14.72 34.15 25.66
CA VAL A 50 -14.97 32.86 26.35
C VAL A 50 -15.94 31.98 25.55
N ALA A 51 -16.89 32.58 24.82
CA ALA A 51 -17.90 31.83 24.05
C ALA A 51 -17.38 31.26 22.74
N VAL A 52 -16.31 31.81 22.15
CA VAL A 52 -15.69 31.31 20.92
C VAL A 52 -14.47 30.46 21.29
N PRO A 53 -14.54 29.12 21.18
CA PRO A 53 -13.43 28.26 21.54
C PRO A 53 -12.36 28.26 20.43
N GLU A 54 -11.51 29.28 20.43
CA GLU A 54 -10.41 29.44 19.46
C GLU A 54 -9.40 28.26 19.50
N GLY A 55 -9.32 27.55 20.63
CA GLY A 55 -8.44 26.39 20.80
C GLY A 55 -8.94 25.08 20.19
N LEU A 56 -10.22 24.99 19.81
CA LEU A 56 -10.80 23.73 19.32
C LEU A 56 -10.20 23.27 17.98
N PRO A 57 -10.07 24.13 16.94
CA PRO A 57 -9.40 23.75 15.69
C PRO A 57 -7.94 23.36 15.88
N LEU A 58 -7.25 24.01 16.82
CA LEU A 58 -5.86 23.69 17.17
C LEU A 58 -5.73 22.30 17.80
N ALA A 59 -6.62 21.97 18.74
CA ALA A 59 -6.63 20.66 19.41
C ALA A 59 -6.86 19.52 18.40
N VAL A 60 -7.80 19.69 17.47
CA VAL A 60 -8.07 18.72 16.40
C VAL A 60 -6.83 18.51 15.52
N THR A 61 -6.18 19.59 15.09
CA THR A 61 -5.00 19.53 14.22
C THR A 61 -3.81 18.84 14.91
N ILE A 62 -3.57 19.12 16.19
CA ILE A 62 -2.49 18.48 16.97
C ILE A 62 -2.75 16.98 17.15
N SER A 63 -4.00 16.61 17.47
CA SER A 63 -4.41 15.20 17.61
C SER A 63 -4.21 14.42 16.31
N LEU A 64 -4.58 15.03 15.18
CA LEU A 64 -4.44 14.44 13.85
C LEU A 64 -2.96 14.30 13.45
N ALA A 65 -2.13 15.32 13.71
CA ALA A 65 -0.71 15.27 13.46
C ALA A 65 0.00 14.16 14.27
N TYR A 66 -0.37 13.98 15.53
CA TYR A 66 0.14 12.90 16.36
C TYR A 66 -0.26 11.52 15.82
N SER A 67 -1.52 11.38 15.39
CA SER A 67 -2.04 10.14 14.80
C SER A 67 -1.31 9.78 13.51
N VAL A 68 -1.09 10.75 12.61
CA VAL A 68 -0.34 10.53 11.36
C VAL A 68 1.11 10.13 11.64
N LYS A 69 1.76 10.74 12.64
CA LYS A 69 3.12 10.35 13.05
C LYS A 69 3.17 8.89 13.53
N LYS A 70 2.15 8.44 14.27
CA LYS A 70 2.03 7.04 14.70
C LYS A 70 1.80 6.11 13.51
N MET A 71 0.89 6.44 12.61
CA MET A 71 0.62 5.66 11.39
C MET A 71 1.88 5.50 10.52
N MET A 72 2.70 6.56 10.41
CA MET A 72 3.96 6.50 9.67
C MET A 72 4.95 5.49 10.27
N LYS A 73 4.99 5.35 11.61
CA LYS A 73 5.80 4.32 12.29
C LYS A 73 5.31 2.90 11.96
N ASP A 74 4.02 2.74 11.72
CA ASP A 74 3.38 1.49 11.31
C ASP A 74 3.44 1.26 9.79
N ASN A 75 4.34 1.95 9.08
CA ASN A 75 4.50 1.93 7.61
C ASN A 75 3.25 2.38 6.82
N ASN A 76 2.32 3.11 7.44
CA ASN A 76 1.18 3.72 6.78
C ASN A 76 1.40 5.24 6.60
N LEU A 77 1.78 5.64 5.39
CA LEU A 77 2.04 7.04 5.06
C LEU A 77 0.75 7.77 4.67
N VAL A 78 0.27 8.65 5.56
CA VAL A 78 -0.87 9.54 5.27
C VAL A 78 -0.37 10.80 4.59
N ARG A 79 -0.81 11.05 3.34
CA ARG A 79 -0.43 12.24 2.56
C ARG A 79 -1.33 13.46 2.79
N HIS A 80 -2.59 13.22 3.14
CA HIS A 80 -3.58 14.25 3.44
C HIS A 80 -4.18 13.96 4.81
N LEU A 81 -4.15 14.95 5.71
CA LEU A 81 -4.59 14.77 7.10
C LEU A 81 -6.08 14.34 7.16
N ASP A 82 -6.93 14.91 6.31
CA ASP A 82 -8.37 14.63 6.23
C ASP A 82 -8.68 13.18 5.83
N ALA A 83 -7.72 12.49 5.19
CA ALA A 83 -7.88 11.09 4.81
C ALA A 83 -7.98 10.17 6.04
N CYS A 84 -7.36 10.56 7.16
CA CYS A 84 -7.43 9.81 8.41
C CYS A 84 -8.86 9.84 8.99
N GLU A 85 -9.55 10.98 8.92
CA GLU A 85 -10.96 11.09 9.33
C GLU A 85 -11.87 10.34 8.36
N THR A 86 -11.66 10.51 7.05
CA THR A 86 -12.45 9.84 6.00
C THR A 86 -12.39 8.32 6.14
N MET A 87 -11.21 7.76 6.41
CA MET A 87 -11.01 6.33 6.61
C MET A 87 -11.77 5.80 7.84
N GLY A 88 -11.88 6.61 8.91
CA GLY A 88 -12.65 6.25 10.10
C GLY A 88 -14.14 6.06 9.85
N ASN A 89 -14.68 6.72 8.81
CA ASN A 89 -16.08 6.64 8.40
C ASN A 89 -16.32 5.68 7.21
N ALA A 90 -15.30 4.93 6.77
CA ALA A 90 -15.41 4.05 5.62
C ALA A 90 -16.35 2.85 5.91
N THR A 91 -17.35 2.65 5.06
CA THR A 91 -18.30 1.51 5.15
C THR A 91 -18.04 0.41 4.12
N ALA A 92 -17.30 0.72 3.05
CA ALA A 92 -16.94 -0.21 1.99
C ALA A 92 -15.47 -0.01 1.57
N ILE A 93 -14.76 -1.11 1.32
CA ILE A 93 -13.37 -1.11 0.85
C ILE A 93 -13.33 -1.80 -0.51
N CYS A 94 -13.17 -1.01 -1.57
CA CYS A 94 -12.93 -1.52 -2.91
C CYS A 94 -11.44 -1.79 -3.08
N SER A 95 -11.05 -3.07 -3.03
CA SER A 95 -9.65 -3.49 -3.14
C SER A 95 -9.36 -4.07 -4.51
N ASP A 96 -8.20 -3.73 -5.07
CA ASP A 96 -7.67 -4.45 -6.23
C ASP A 96 -7.12 -5.81 -5.80
N LYS A 97 -7.13 -6.80 -6.68
CA LYS A 97 -6.62 -8.14 -6.39
C LYS A 97 -5.10 -8.17 -6.44
N THR A 98 -4.52 -7.72 -7.55
CA THR A 98 -3.11 -8.00 -7.87
C THR A 98 -2.19 -7.02 -7.18
N GLY A 99 -1.35 -7.49 -6.27
CA GLY A 99 -0.42 -6.64 -5.53
C GLY A 99 -1.04 -5.87 -4.36
N THR A 100 -2.35 -6.06 -4.08
CA THR A 100 -2.99 -5.61 -2.83
C THR A 100 -3.47 -6.81 -2.02
N LEU A 101 -4.39 -7.62 -2.54
CA LEU A 101 -4.80 -8.87 -1.87
C LEU A 101 -3.79 -10.00 -2.07
N THR A 102 -3.16 -10.07 -3.25
CA THR A 102 -2.12 -11.06 -3.54
C THR A 102 -0.74 -10.44 -3.42
N THR A 103 0.25 -11.26 -3.06
CA THR A 103 1.65 -10.84 -2.85
C THR A 103 2.42 -10.52 -4.15
N ASN A 104 1.71 -10.38 -5.29
CA ASN A 104 2.28 -10.20 -6.64
C ASN A 104 3.47 -11.13 -6.92
N ARG A 105 3.37 -12.35 -6.37
CA ARG A 105 4.36 -13.42 -6.46
C ARG A 105 3.62 -14.66 -6.94
N MET A 106 4.06 -15.20 -8.06
CA MET A 106 3.50 -16.44 -8.58
C MET A 106 4.32 -17.63 -8.08
N THR A 107 3.64 -18.70 -7.71
CA THR A 107 4.21 -19.98 -7.30
C THR A 107 3.49 -21.09 -8.05
N VAL A 108 4.21 -22.20 -8.31
CA VAL A 108 3.57 -23.40 -8.82
C VAL A 108 2.90 -24.11 -7.65
N VAL A 109 1.60 -24.37 -7.77
CA VAL A 109 0.82 -25.04 -6.73
C VAL A 109 0.69 -26.53 -7.02
N GLN A 110 0.43 -26.86 -8.29
CA GLN A 110 0.13 -28.22 -8.73
C GLN A 110 0.97 -28.59 -9.95
N ILE A 111 1.27 -29.87 -10.09
CA ILE A 111 2.08 -30.38 -11.20
C ILE A 111 1.58 -31.74 -11.67
N TYR A 112 1.60 -31.96 -12.98
CA TYR A 112 1.21 -33.21 -13.61
C TYR A 112 2.41 -33.81 -14.36
N ILE A 113 2.97 -34.91 -13.86
CA ILE A 113 4.17 -35.56 -14.40
C ILE A 113 3.98 -37.07 -14.34
N GLY A 114 4.38 -37.78 -15.40
CA GLY A 114 4.39 -39.25 -15.40
C GLY A 114 3.00 -39.85 -15.14
N ASP A 115 1.98 -39.29 -15.78
CA ASP A 115 0.55 -39.62 -15.61
C ASP A 115 0.00 -39.45 -14.18
N GLN A 116 0.74 -38.76 -13.31
CA GLN A 116 0.36 -38.49 -11.93
C GLN A 116 0.13 -36.99 -11.67
N HIS A 117 -1.00 -36.68 -11.05
CA HIS A 117 -1.33 -35.32 -10.60
C HIS A 117 -0.92 -35.13 -9.13
N PHE A 118 0.04 -34.25 -8.91
CA PHE A 118 0.46 -33.82 -7.58
C PHE A 118 -0.21 -32.48 -7.23
N ARG A 119 -0.96 -32.47 -6.12
CA ARG A 119 -1.64 -31.27 -5.60
C ARG A 119 -0.73 -30.34 -4.80
N ASP A 120 0.37 -30.90 -4.31
CA ASP A 120 1.45 -30.21 -3.63
C ASP A 120 2.76 -30.52 -4.38
N ILE A 121 3.80 -29.73 -4.15
CA ILE A 121 5.09 -29.96 -4.79
C ILE A 121 5.67 -31.29 -4.27
N PRO A 122 5.88 -32.30 -5.14
CA PRO A 122 6.37 -33.61 -4.73
C PRO A 122 7.82 -33.52 -4.23
N ARG A 123 8.21 -34.50 -3.42
CA ARG A 123 9.63 -34.64 -3.05
C ARG A 123 10.42 -35.17 -4.25
N PRO A 124 11.71 -34.82 -4.38
CA PRO A 124 12.54 -35.28 -5.50
C PRO A 124 12.53 -36.81 -5.68
N ASP A 125 12.48 -37.55 -4.57
CA ASP A 125 12.47 -39.02 -4.55
C ASP A 125 11.22 -39.66 -5.16
N GLN A 126 10.13 -38.89 -5.28
CA GLN A 126 8.86 -39.35 -5.86
C GLN A 126 8.84 -39.21 -7.39
N ILE A 127 9.81 -38.50 -7.97
CA ILE A 127 9.94 -38.29 -9.40
C ILE A 127 11.10 -39.15 -9.90
N ASN A 128 10.92 -39.80 -11.05
CA ASN A 128 12.02 -40.49 -11.72
C ASN A 128 13.20 -39.51 -11.94
N PRO A 129 14.45 -39.86 -11.53
CA PRO A 129 15.61 -38.97 -11.66
C PRO A 129 15.81 -38.38 -13.06
N LYS A 130 15.55 -39.17 -14.12
CA LYS A 130 15.65 -38.69 -15.51
C LYS A 130 14.62 -37.60 -15.83
N THR A 131 13.41 -37.76 -15.30
CA THR A 131 12.32 -36.79 -15.48
C THR A 131 12.60 -35.52 -14.68
N LEU A 132 13.15 -35.65 -13.48
CA LEU A 132 13.55 -34.53 -12.64
C LEU A 132 14.64 -33.67 -13.32
N GLU A 133 15.67 -34.31 -13.87
CA GLU A 133 16.72 -33.64 -14.65
C GLU A 133 16.17 -32.95 -15.89
N LEU A 134 15.24 -33.60 -16.60
CA LEU A 134 14.59 -33.03 -17.78
C LEU A 134 13.76 -31.80 -17.44
N ILE A 135 13.00 -31.82 -16.34
CA ILE A 135 12.20 -30.67 -15.88
C ILE A 135 13.11 -29.52 -15.50
N SER A 136 14.15 -29.79 -14.70
CA SER A 136 15.13 -28.78 -14.30
C SER A 136 15.77 -28.12 -15.53
N SER A 137 16.23 -28.93 -16.49
CA SER A 137 16.83 -28.45 -17.73
C SER A 137 15.86 -27.65 -18.58
N ALA A 138 14.64 -28.16 -18.78
CA ALA A 138 13.62 -27.50 -19.60
C ALA A 138 13.22 -26.15 -19.01
N VAL A 139 13.04 -26.07 -17.70
CA VAL A 139 12.68 -24.82 -17.01
C VAL A 139 13.83 -23.82 -17.04
N ALA A 140 15.05 -24.26 -16.71
CA ALA A 140 16.22 -23.38 -16.64
C ALA A 140 16.57 -22.73 -17.99
N VAL A 141 16.50 -23.51 -19.08
CA VAL A 141 16.85 -23.09 -20.45
C VAL A 141 15.72 -22.31 -21.12
N ASN A 142 14.47 -22.67 -20.87
CA ASN A 142 13.34 -22.03 -21.55
C ASN A 142 12.81 -20.79 -20.80
N CYS A 143 13.25 -20.53 -19.57
CA CYS A 143 13.01 -19.26 -18.88
C CYS A 143 14.05 -18.22 -19.28
N ALA A 144 13.64 -16.96 -19.45
CA ALA A 144 14.57 -15.89 -19.80
C ALA A 144 15.67 -15.76 -18.73
N TYR A 145 16.90 -15.46 -19.14
CA TYR A 145 18.04 -15.32 -18.22
C TYR A 145 17.90 -14.08 -17.32
N THR A 146 17.09 -13.10 -17.76
CA THR A 146 16.67 -11.95 -16.95
C THR A 146 15.74 -12.35 -15.80
N SER A 147 15.06 -13.49 -15.91
CA SER A 147 14.23 -14.05 -14.84
C SER A 147 15.10 -14.79 -13.83
N LYS A 148 15.06 -14.36 -12.56
CA LYS A 148 15.85 -14.94 -11.47
C LYS A 148 15.16 -14.82 -10.11
N ILE A 149 15.46 -15.79 -9.25
CA ILE A 149 15.09 -15.75 -7.83
C ILE A 149 16.33 -15.32 -7.05
N MET A 150 16.21 -14.20 -6.34
CA MET A 150 17.24 -13.68 -5.45
C MET A 150 16.88 -13.94 -3.99
N ALA A 151 17.90 -14.00 -3.14
CA ALA A 151 17.70 -14.04 -1.70
C ALA A 151 16.87 -12.84 -1.22
N ALA A 152 16.21 -13.01 -0.08
CA ALA A 152 15.45 -11.92 0.52
C ALA A 152 16.38 -10.80 0.99
N ASP A 153 15.93 -9.54 0.83
CA ASP A 153 16.68 -8.36 1.29
C ASP A 153 16.76 -8.29 2.84
N LYS A 154 15.96 -9.11 3.56
CA LYS A 154 15.90 -9.19 5.03
C LYS A 154 15.90 -10.65 5.47
N GLU A 155 16.54 -10.96 6.60
CA GLU A 155 16.48 -12.29 7.21
C GLU A 155 15.03 -12.69 7.53
N GLY A 156 14.66 -13.92 7.15
CA GLY A 156 13.28 -14.42 7.25
C GLY A 156 12.32 -13.89 6.18
N GLY A 157 12.78 -13.03 5.27
CA GLY A 157 11.98 -12.52 4.16
C GLY A 157 11.77 -13.58 3.06
N LEU A 158 10.76 -13.32 2.22
CA LEU A 158 10.49 -14.15 1.05
C LEU A 158 11.51 -13.88 -0.08
N PRO A 159 11.93 -14.91 -0.85
CA PRO A 159 12.78 -14.72 -2.02
C PRO A 159 12.19 -13.74 -3.03
N LYS A 160 13.04 -12.90 -3.61
CA LYS A 160 12.66 -11.86 -4.56
C LYS A 160 12.64 -12.40 -5.99
N GLN A 161 11.52 -12.21 -6.67
CA GLN A 161 11.35 -12.59 -8.08
C GLN A 161 11.62 -11.38 -9.00
N VAL A 162 12.69 -11.46 -9.79
CA VAL A 162 13.07 -10.46 -10.79
C VAL A 162 12.80 -11.04 -12.18
N GLY A 163 12.10 -10.29 -13.04
CA GLY A 163 11.69 -10.75 -14.37
C GLY A 163 10.21 -11.15 -14.43
N ASN A 164 9.86 -12.02 -15.39
CA ASN A 164 8.47 -12.46 -15.58
C ASN A 164 8.03 -13.34 -14.41
N LYS A 165 6.90 -13.00 -13.78
CA LYS A 165 6.42 -13.71 -12.57
C LYS A 165 6.12 -15.18 -12.81
N THR A 166 5.59 -15.55 -13.98
CA THR A 166 5.34 -16.97 -14.33
C THR A 166 6.64 -17.75 -14.46
N GLU A 167 7.66 -17.16 -15.09
CA GLU A 167 8.97 -17.80 -15.23
C GLU A 167 9.66 -17.93 -13.88
N CYS A 168 9.57 -16.89 -13.04
CA CYS A 168 10.09 -16.95 -11.68
C CYS A 168 9.36 -18.01 -10.84
N ALA A 169 8.08 -18.26 -11.08
CA ALA A 169 7.35 -19.36 -10.42
C ALA A 169 7.93 -20.72 -10.83
N LEU A 170 8.20 -20.91 -12.13
CA LEU A 170 8.82 -22.15 -12.65
C LEU A 170 10.24 -22.33 -12.12
N LEU A 171 11.07 -21.28 -12.07
CA LEU A 171 12.39 -21.36 -11.44
C LEU A 171 12.28 -21.69 -9.94
N GLY A 172 11.23 -21.20 -9.28
CA GLY A 172 10.94 -21.51 -7.87
C GLY A 172 10.61 -22.98 -7.67
N LEU A 173 9.81 -23.56 -8.57
CA LEU A 173 9.53 -24.98 -8.58
C LEU A 173 10.81 -25.82 -8.68
N VAL A 174 11.79 -25.43 -9.50
CA VAL A 174 13.07 -26.16 -9.61
C VAL A 174 13.83 -26.14 -8.29
N LEU A 175 13.87 -25.00 -7.60
CA LEU A 175 14.47 -24.88 -6.27
C LEU A 175 13.71 -25.70 -5.20
N ASP A 176 12.38 -25.72 -5.27
CA ASP A 176 11.53 -26.50 -4.35
C ASP A 176 11.74 -28.01 -4.55
N LEU A 177 11.99 -28.44 -5.80
CA LEU A 177 12.44 -29.78 -6.18
C LEU A 177 13.93 -30.05 -5.86
N LYS A 178 14.58 -29.19 -5.07
CA LYS A 178 15.99 -29.33 -4.63
C LYS A 178 16.99 -29.45 -5.78
N GLN A 179 16.66 -28.87 -6.93
CA GLN A 179 17.55 -28.77 -8.08
C GLN A 179 18.11 -27.35 -8.19
N ASP A 180 19.33 -27.23 -8.70
CA ASP A 180 19.94 -25.94 -8.96
C ASP A 180 19.83 -25.57 -10.44
N TYR A 181 18.96 -24.60 -10.74
CA TYR A 181 18.81 -24.08 -12.10
C TYR A 181 20.01 -23.23 -12.54
N GLN A 182 20.80 -22.69 -11.61
CA GLN A 182 21.98 -21.88 -11.95
C GLN A 182 23.08 -22.77 -12.53
N ALA A 183 23.34 -23.93 -11.92
CA ALA A 183 24.26 -24.93 -12.47
C ALA A 183 23.93 -25.31 -13.94
N VAL A 184 22.65 -25.47 -14.28
CA VAL A 184 22.23 -25.73 -15.67
C VAL A 184 22.54 -24.54 -16.58
N ARG A 185 22.26 -23.31 -16.11
CA ARG A 185 22.54 -22.07 -16.85
C ARG A 185 24.03 -21.79 -17.01
N GLU A 186 24.88 -22.27 -16.12
CA GLU A 186 26.34 -22.19 -16.25
C GLU A 186 26.86 -23.15 -17.34
N GLN A 187 26.28 -24.35 -17.42
CA GLN A 187 26.64 -25.33 -18.46
C GLN A 187 26.16 -24.88 -19.85
N ILE A 188 24.95 -24.33 -19.91
CA ILE A 188 24.30 -23.79 -21.10
C ILE A 188 24.07 -22.30 -20.88
N PRO A 189 25.07 -21.42 -21.08
CA PRO A 189 24.88 -19.99 -20.95
C PRO A 189 24.10 -19.41 -22.14
N GLU A 190 23.64 -18.17 -22.02
CA GLU A 190 22.76 -17.51 -23.00
C GLU A 190 23.39 -17.45 -24.40
N GLU A 191 24.71 -17.34 -24.51
CA GLU A 191 25.41 -17.27 -25.80
C GLU A 191 25.44 -18.62 -26.54
N LYS A 192 25.22 -19.75 -25.84
CA LYS A 192 25.12 -21.07 -26.45
C LYS A 192 23.71 -21.39 -26.97
N LEU A 193 22.72 -20.53 -26.73
CA LEU A 193 21.38 -20.73 -27.25
C LEU A 193 21.38 -20.50 -28.76
N TYR A 194 20.98 -21.51 -29.53
CA TYR A 194 20.97 -21.41 -30.99
C TYR A 194 19.92 -20.41 -31.48
N LYS A 195 18.71 -20.47 -30.90
CA LYS A 195 17.62 -19.52 -31.22
C LYS A 195 16.58 -19.46 -30.11
N VAL A 196 16.18 -18.25 -29.75
CA VAL A 196 15.08 -18.01 -28.80
C VAL A 196 13.91 -17.37 -29.55
N TYR A 197 12.76 -18.05 -29.53
CA TYR A 197 11.48 -17.48 -29.94
C TYR A 197 10.79 -16.91 -28.71
N THR A 198 10.84 -15.59 -28.59
CA THR A 198 10.19 -14.88 -27.49
C THR A 198 8.69 -15.09 -27.47
N PHE A 199 8.09 -14.91 -26.29
CA PHE A 199 6.64 -15.04 -26.12
C PHE A 199 5.91 -14.10 -27.07
N ASN A 200 4.94 -14.66 -27.80
CA ASN A 200 4.08 -13.90 -28.71
C ASN A 200 2.61 -14.21 -28.37
N SER A 201 1.81 -13.17 -28.12
CA SER A 201 0.41 -13.32 -27.71
C SER A 201 -0.49 -14.04 -28.73
N VAL A 202 -0.14 -14.03 -30.01
CA VAL A 202 -0.85 -14.78 -31.06
C VAL A 202 -0.52 -16.27 -30.96
N ARG A 203 0.76 -16.59 -30.75
CA ARG A 203 1.24 -17.98 -30.61
C ARG A 203 1.02 -18.54 -29.20
N LYS A 204 0.81 -17.69 -28.20
CA LYS A 204 0.67 -18.01 -26.76
C LYS A 204 1.74 -18.98 -26.23
N SER A 205 2.94 -18.92 -26.81
CA SER A 205 4.05 -19.80 -26.49
C SER A 205 5.39 -19.10 -26.68
N MET A 206 6.41 -19.66 -26.04
CA MET A 206 7.81 -19.28 -26.10
C MET A 206 8.64 -20.56 -26.25
N SER A 207 9.68 -20.52 -27.07
CA SER A 207 10.52 -21.70 -27.29
C SER A 207 11.99 -21.35 -27.42
N THR A 208 12.86 -22.20 -26.89
CA THR A 208 14.31 -22.07 -26.95
C THR A 208 14.91 -23.29 -27.63
N VAL A 209 15.76 -23.07 -28.62
CA VAL A 209 16.52 -24.11 -29.33
C VAL A 209 17.95 -24.12 -28.81
N ILE A 210 18.44 -25.29 -28.42
CA ILE A 210 19.84 -25.54 -28.10
C ILE A 210 20.45 -26.53 -29.10
N GLN A 211 21.75 -26.40 -29.34
CA GLN A 211 22.53 -27.39 -30.08
C GLN A 211 23.14 -28.38 -29.08
N MET A 212 22.94 -29.67 -29.33
CA MET A 212 23.46 -30.76 -28.52
C MET A 212 24.90 -31.12 -28.95
N PRO A 213 25.71 -31.76 -28.09
CA PRO A 213 27.10 -32.12 -28.42
C PRO A 213 27.25 -33.07 -29.62
N ASP A 214 26.21 -33.85 -29.93
CA ASP A 214 26.14 -34.75 -31.08
C ASP A 214 25.79 -34.04 -32.41
N GLY A 215 25.65 -32.71 -32.37
CA GLY A 215 25.27 -31.88 -33.51
C GLY A 215 23.76 -31.81 -33.76
N SER A 216 22.94 -32.54 -33.01
CA SER A 216 21.48 -32.46 -33.08
C SER A 216 20.95 -31.19 -32.42
N PHE A 217 19.68 -30.85 -32.65
CA PHE A 217 19.02 -29.70 -32.03
C PHE A 217 17.91 -30.17 -31.09
N ARG A 218 17.81 -29.54 -29.92
CA ARG A 218 16.71 -29.77 -28.96
C ARG A 218 15.93 -28.47 -28.78
N LEU A 219 14.61 -28.58 -28.92
CA LEU A 219 13.66 -27.50 -28.71
C LEU A 219 12.97 -27.68 -27.36
N TYR A 220 13.02 -26.65 -26.51
CA TYR A 220 12.16 -26.53 -25.34
C TYR A 220 11.04 -25.54 -25.65
N SER A 221 9.81 -25.83 -25.25
CA SER A 221 8.68 -24.92 -25.43
C SER A 221 7.84 -24.83 -24.16
N LYS A 222 7.27 -23.65 -23.93
CA LYS A 222 6.32 -23.36 -22.84
C LYS A 222 5.23 -22.46 -23.38
N GLY A 223 4.01 -22.65 -22.88
CA GLY A 223 2.83 -21.97 -23.38
C GLY A 223 1.57 -22.53 -22.76
N ALA A 224 0.43 -22.02 -23.22
CA ALA A 224 -0.86 -22.53 -22.78
C ALA A 224 -1.03 -24.01 -23.17
N SER A 225 -1.59 -24.82 -22.27
CA SER A 225 -1.69 -26.28 -22.47
C SER A 225 -2.54 -26.61 -23.70
N GLU A 226 -3.61 -25.87 -23.94
CA GLU A 226 -4.49 -25.99 -25.11
C GLU A 226 -3.83 -25.56 -26.44
N ILE A 227 -2.62 -25.01 -26.39
CA ILE A 227 -1.85 -24.62 -27.57
C ILE A 227 -0.72 -25.61 -27.83
N LEU A 228 -0.02 -26.05 -26.78
CA LEU A 228 1.10 -26.98 -26.93
C LEU A 228 0.68 -28.45 -27.08
N LEU A 229 -0.49 -28.84 -26.56
CA LEU A 229 -1.00 -30.21 -26.63
C LEU A 229 -1.95 -30.47 -27.81
N LYS A 230 -2.11 -29.50 -28.72
CA LYS A 230 -2.80 -29.69 -29.99
C LYS A 230 -1.93 -30.44 -30.97
#